data_AF-A0A2U0A1R5-F1
#
_entry.id   AF-A0A2U0A1R5-F1
#
_cell.length_a   1.000
_cell.length_b   1.000
_cell.length_c   1.000
_cell.angle_alpha   90.00
_cell.angle_beta   90.00
_cell.angle_gamma   90.00
#
_symmetry.space_group_name_H-M   'P 1'
#
loop_
_entity.id
_entity.type
_entity.pdbx_description
1 polymer ?
#
loop_
_entity_poly.entity_id
_entity_poly.type
_entity_poly.pdbx_seq_one_letter_code
_entity_poly.pdbx_strand_id
1 'polypeptide(L)'
;MMQLQRYTSPLLLMLLVSSPQLPADEQRAYPRPVEPLYEESDEAMDCRQLEQRLAELESQTYSAKPGFYEDPYTGASIWIGSLWVPGALSYLGYSAIAEYQENDRLHYNQSRIEGLRRIKANLRCHE
;
A
#
# COMPACT_ATOMS: atom_id res chain seq x y z
N MET A 1 5.93 47.96 -22.86
CA MET A 1 5.86 46.50 -22.60
C MET A 1 6.99 46.13 -21.63
N MET A 2 6.83 46.27 -20.30
CA MET A 2 7.93 46.00 -19.35
C MET A 2 7.50 45.74 -17.88
N GLN A 3 6.22 45.42 -17.62
CA GLN A 3 5.69 45.31 -16.25
C GLN A 3 5.31 43.86 -15.82
N LEU A 4 5.27 42.89 -16.74
CA LEU A 4 4.92 41.49 -16.39
C LEU A 4 6.05 40.70 -15.71
N GLN A 5 7.30 41.16 -15.83
CA GLN A 5 8.48 40.40 -15.37
C GLN A 5 8.79 40.58 -13.87
N ARG A 6 8.15 41.55 -13.20
CA ARG A 6 8.37 41.82 -11.77
C ARG A 6 7.60 40.89 -10.82
N TYR A 7 6.50 40.30 -11.29
CA TYR A 7 5.62 39.46 -10.47
C TYR A 7 5.88 37.95 -10.60
N THR A 8 6.63 37.52 -11.62
CA THR A 8 6.95 36.10 -11.83
C THR A 8 7.97 35.56 -10.82
N SER A 9 8.90 36.40 -10.39
CA SER A 9 9.95 36.03 -9.43
C SER A 9 9.43 35.64 -8.03
N PRO A 10 8.54 36.41 -7.36
CA PRO A 10 8.02 36.03 -6.05
C PRO A 10 7.07 34.82 -6.10
N LEU A 11 6.35 34.62 -7.20
CA LEU A 11 5.45 33.47 -7.40
C LEU A 11 6.22 32.15 -7.52
N LEU A 12 7.35 32.17 -8.22
CA LEU A 12 8.21 31.00 -8.39
C LEU A 12 8.92 30.60 -7.09
N LEU A 13 9.25 31.59 -6.24
CA LEU A 13 9.84 31.37 -4.91
C LEU A 13 8.83 30.78 -3.91
N MET A 14 7.55 31.15 -3.99
CA MET A 14 6.49 30.54 -3.17
C MET A 14 6.23 29.07 -3.51
N LEU A 15 6.36 28.67 -4.78
CA LEU A 15 6.13 27.29 -5.24
C LEU A 15 7.23 26.30 -4.81
N LEU A 16 8.47 26.77 -4.58
CA LEU A 16 9.59 25.91 -4.18
C LEU A 16 9.60 25.58 -2.68
N VAL A 17 9.08 26.47 -1.83
CA VAL A 17 9.11 26.31 -0.37
C VAL A 17 8.06 25.32 0.15
N SER A 18 7.01 25.05 -0.62
CA SER A 18 5.90 24.17 -0.20
C SER A 18 6.05 22.72 -0.67
N SER A 19 7.23 22.28 -1.15
CA SER A 19 7.39 20.87 -1.50
C SER A 19 7.40 20.02 -0.21
N PRO A 20 6.40 19.14 -0.01
CA PRO A 20 6.43 18.23 1.13
C PRO A 20 7.62 17.31 0.96
N GLN A 21 8.55 17.32 1.93
CA GLN A 21 9.62 16.33 2.00
C GLN A 21 8.99 15.00 2.41
N LEU A 22 8.60 14.21 1.41
CA LEU A 22 8.22 12.82 1.64
C LEU A 22 9.45 12.07 2.18
N PRO A 23 9.30 11.18 3.18
CA PRO A 23 10.36 10.29 3.62
C PRO A 23 10.88 9.43 2.46
N ALA A 24 12.18 9.11 2.50
CA ALA A 24 12.89 8.37 1.43
C ALA A 24 12.29 7.01 1.07
N ASP A 25 11.51 6.41 1.97
CA ASP A 25 10.82 5.15 1.71
C ASP A 25 9.50 5.36 0.94
N GLU A 26 8.79 6.48 1.15
CA GLU A 26 7.59 6.86 0.39
C GLU A 26 7.90 7.42 -1.00
N GLN A 27 9.17 7.80 -1.27
CA GLN A 27 9.58 8.32 -2.58
C GLN A 27 9.72 7.25 -3.68
N ARG A 28 9.48 5.96 -3.41
CA ARG A 28 9.65 4.91 -4.42
C ARG A 28 8.34 4.49 -5.07
N ALA A 29 8.37 4.44 -6.41
CA ALA A 29 7.23 4.07 -7.25
C ALA A 29 6.97 2.55 -7.34
N TYR A 30 7.86 1.70 -6.82
CA TYR A 30 7.76 0.25 -6.97
C TYR A 30 7.91 -0.48 -5.62
N PRO A 31 7.14 -1.56 -5.38
CA PRO A 31 7.27 -2.38 -4.19
C PRO A 31 8.65 -3.04 -4.11
N ARG A 32 9.22 -3.12 -2.90
CA ARG A 32 10.44 -3.87 -2.62
C ARG A 32 10.10 -5.25 -2.05
N PRO A 33 11.02 -6.23 -2.16
CA PRO A 33 10.91 -7.47 -1.41
C PRO A 33 10.81 -7.12 0.07
N VAL A 34 9.72 -7.52 0.72
CA VAL A 34 9.50 -7.30 2.15
C VAL A 34 10.28 -8.36 2.89
N GLU A 35 11.16 -7.95 3.80
CA GLU A 35 11.80 -8.91 4.71
C GLU A 35 10.73 -9.46 5.67
N PRO A 36 10.81 -10.74 6.05
CA PRO A 36 9.87 -11.31 7.00
C PRO A 36 9.90 -10.52 8.30
N LEU A 37 8.71 -10.20 8.81
CA LEU A 37 8.57 -9.44 10.03
C LEU A 37 8.56 -10.40 11.22
N TYR A 38 9.42 -10.14 12.20
CA TYR A 38 9.51 -10.87 13.46
C TYR A 38 9.09 -9.96 14.61
N GLU A 39 8.29 -10.46 15.52
CA GLU A 39 7.97 -9.79 16.78
C GLU A 39 8.77 -10.43 17.92
N GLU A 40 9.13 -9.65 18.95
CA GLU A 40 9.91 -10.16 20.09
C GLU A 40 9.22 -11.34 20.80
N SER A 41 7.89 -11.39 20.75
CA SER A 41 7.11 -12.49 21.30
C SER A 41 7.17 -13.78 20.49
N ASP A 42 7.55 -13.71 19.20
CA ASP A 42 7.51 -14.86 18.28
C ASP A 42 8.57 -15.90 18.62
N GLU A 43 9.69 -15.49 19.23
CA GLU A 43 10.77 -16.40 19.64
C GLU A 43 10.41 -17.26 20.87
N ALA A 44 9.46 -16.81 21.68
CA ALA A 44 9.04 -17.49 22.91
C ALA A 44 7.83 -18.43 22.71
N MET A 45 7.29 -18.53 21.49
CA MET A 45 6.10 -19.33 21.21
C MET A 45 6.42 -20.82 21.08
N ASP A 46 5.53 -21.66 21.61
CA ASP A 46 5.55 -23.11 21.40
C ASP A 46 4.98 -23.49 20.01
N CYS A 47 5.32 -24.68 19.50
CA CYS A 47 4.88 -25.16 18.18
C CYS A 47 3.36 -25.07 17.99
N ARG A 48 2.57 -25.40 19.02
CA ARG A 48 1.10 -25.31 18.97
C ARG A 48 0.60 -23.87 18.87
N GLN A 49 1.27 -22.94 19.55
CA GLN A 49 0.92 -21.52 19.53
C GLN A 49 1.26 -20.91 18.17
N LEU A 50 2.40 -21.31 17.57
CA LEU A 50 2.80 -20.92 16.22
C LEU A 50 1.75 -21.34 15.18
N GLU A 51 1.27 -22.58 15.21
CA GLU A 51 0.22 -23.03 14.28
C GLU A 51 -1.08 -22.24 14.43
N GLN A 52 -1.51 -22.00 15.67
CA GLN A 52 -2.72 -21.20 15.95
C GLN A 52 -2.57 -19.78 15.40
N ARG A 53 -1.40 -19.16 15.60
CA ARG A 53 -1.13 -17.82 15.12
C ARG A 53 -1.06 -17.77 13.60
N LEU A 54 -0.41 -18.74 12.96
CA LEU A 54 -0.37 -18.88 11.50
C LEU A 54 -1.78 -18.99 10.90
N ALA A 55 -2.64 -19.83 11.48
CA ALA A 55 -4.03 -19.98 11.02
C ALA A 55 -4.85 -18.69 11.17
N GLU A 56 -4.63 -17.94 12.26
CA GLU A 56 -5.28 -16.64 12.46
C GLU A 56 -4.85 -15.63 11.40
N LEU A 57 -3.54 -15.49 11.14
CA LEU A 57 -3.02 -14.56 10.14
C LEU A 57 -3.41 -14.96 8.71
N GLU A 58 -3.47 -16.25 8.39
CA GLU A 58 -3.83 -16.72 7.04
C GLU A 58 -5.21 -16.22 6.62
N SER A 59 -6.18 -16.21 7.55
CA SER A 59 -7.51 -15.63 7.28
C SER A 59 -7.47 -14.15 6.91
N GLN A 60 -6.45 -13.41 7.36
CA GLN A 60 -6.29 -11.99 7.10
C GLN A 60 -5.51 -11.69 5.81
N THR A 61 -5.03 -12.72 5.10
CA THR A 61 -4.32 -12.54 3.81
C THR A 61 -5.24 -12.48 2.60
N TYR A 62 -6.56 -12.60 2.81
CA TYR A 62 -7.53 -12.48 1.74
C TYR A 62 -7.97 -11.00 1.58
N SER A 63 -8.05 -10.58 0.33
CA SER A 63 -8.64 -9.30 -0.09
C SER A 63 -10.09 -9.56 -0.50
N ALA A 64 -11.01 -8.72 -0.05
CA ALA A 64 -12.40 -8.75 -0.53
C ALA A 64 -12.62 -7.79 -1.71
N LYS A 65 -11.65 -6.91 -2.00
CA LYS A 65 -11.75 -5.93 -3.05
C LYS A 65 -11.41 -6.55 -4.41
N PRO A 66 -12.23 -6.32 -5.45
CA PRO A 66 -11.92 -6.73 -6.81
C PRO A 66 -10.72 -5.95 -7.36
N GLY A 67 -9.99 -6.55 -8.31
CA GLY A 67 -8.91 -5.86 -8.99
C GLY A 67 -9.41 -4.67 -9.82
N PHE A 68 -8.50 -3.74 -10.14
CA PHE A 68 -8.83 -2.52 -10.89
C PHE A 68 -9.67 -2.77 -12.17
N TYR A 69 -9.31 -3.80 -12.94
CA TYR A 69 -10.00 -4.14 -14.19
C TYR A 69 -11.25 -5.01 -14.02
N GLU A 70 -11.46 -5.52 -12.81
CA GLU A 70 -12.60 -6.39 -12.46
C GLU A 70 -13.74 -5.57 -11.83
N ASP A 71 -13.46 -4.35 -11.37
CA ASP A 71 -14.46 -3.44 -10.83
C ASP A 71 -15.25 -2.73 -11.96
N PRO A 72 -16.57 -2.98 -12.09
CA PRO A 72 -17.40 -2.30 -13.09
C PRO A 72 -17.46 -0.78 -12.89
N TYR A 73 -17.31 -0.28 -11.66
CA TYR A 73 -17.34 1.16 -11.38
C TYR A 73 -16.10 1.86 -11.92
N THR A 74 -14.93 1.21 -11.85
CA THR A 74 -13.69 1.71 -12.44
C THR A 74 -13.86 1.89 -13.95
N GLY A 75 -14.38 0.87 -14.65
CA GLY A 75 -14.66 0.94 -16.10
C GLY A 75 -15.66 2.05 -16.45
N ALA A 76 -16.76 2.15 -15.68
CA ALA A 76 -17.77 3.20 -15.87
C ALA A 76 -17.18 4.60 -15.67
N SER A 77 -16.33 4.79 -14.66
CA SER A 77 -15.68 6.07 -14.36
C SER A 77 -14.77 6.54 -15.49
N ILE A 78 -14.04 5.62 -16.15
CA ILE A 78 -13.20 5.91 -17.32
C ILE A 78 -14.08 6.31 -18.51
N TRP A 79 -15.14 5.54 -18.78
CA TRP A 79 -16.02 5.79 -19.92
C TRP A 79 -16.75 7.15 -19.80
N ILE A 80 -17.35 7.43 -18.65
CA ILE A 80 -18.04 8.69 -18.38
C ILE A 80 -17.03 9.84 -18.28
N GLY A 81 -15.90 9.59 -17.62
CA GLY A 81 -14.83 10.54 -17.38
C GLY A 81 -14.16 11.07 -18.62
N SER A 82 -13.98 10.20 -19.62
CA SER A 82 -13.33 10.54 -20.88
C SER A 82 -14.25 11.27 -21.86
N LEU A 83 -15.55 10.94 -21.89
CA LEU A 83 -16.49 11.51 -22.86
C LEU A 83 -17.28 12.71 -22.36
N TRP A 84 -17.74 12.69 -21.10
CA TRP A 84 -18.82 13.57 -20.65
C TRP A 84 -18.43 14.44 -19.46
N VAL A 85 -17.91 13.83 -18.41
CA VAL A 85 -17.71 14.50 -17.11
C VAL A 85 -16.33 14.15 -16.57
N PRO A 86 -15.29 14.97 -16.81
CA PRO A 86 -13.94 14.72 -16.32
C PRO A 86 -13.85 14.41 -14.81
N GLY A 87 -14.78 14.96 -14.01
CA GLY A 87 -14.88 14.69 -12.57
C GLY A 87 -15.15 13.22 -12.22
N ALA A 88 -15.73 12.42 -13.12
CA ALA A 88 -15.94 10.98 -12.88
C ALA A 88 -14.61 10.23 -12.71
N LEU A 89 -13.51 10.73 -13.29
CA LEU A 89 -12.17 10.14 -13.12
C LEU A 89 -11.65 10.22 -11.68
N SER A 90 -12.24 11.05 -10.82
CA SER A 90 -11.86 11.11 -9.39
C SER A 90 -12.08 9.78 -8.66
N TYR A 91 -13.02 8.94 -9.13
CA TYR A 91 -13.22 7.59 -8.61
C TYR A 91 -11.96 6.74 -8.72
N LEU A 92 -11.17 6.90 -9.81
CA LEU A 92 -9.91 6.17 -10.00
C LEU A 92 -8.88 6.51 -8.94
N GLY A 93 -8.82 7.79 -8.55
CA GLY A 93 -7.94 8.22 -7.46
C GLY A 93 -8.35 7.62 -6.13
N TYR A 94 -9.65 7.62 -5.83
CA TYR A 94 -10.19 7.01 -4.61
C TYR A 94 -9.96 5.49 -4.58
N SER A 95 -10.26 4.78 -5.67
CA SER A 95 -10.12 3.33 -5.74
C SER A 95 -8.66 2.88 -5.64
N ALA A 96 -7.72 3.67 -6.18
CA ALA A 96 -6.29 3.44 -6.02
C ALA A 96 -5.82 3.62 -4.56
N ILE A 97 -6.27 4.66 -3.87
CA ILE A 97 -5.92 4.87 -2.44
C ILE A 97 -6.46 3.73 -1.58
N ALA A 98 -7.69 3.30 -1.82
CA ALA A 98 -8.27 2.15 -1.13
C ALA A 98 -7.49 0.86 -1.39
N GLU A 99 -6.99 0.66 -2.62
CA GLU A 99 -6.10 -0.47 -2.94
C GLU A 99 -4.81 -0.44 -2.14
N TYR A 100 -4.20 0.74 -2.07
CA TYR A 100 -2.92 0.91 -1.42
C TYR A 100 -3.02 0.53 0.06
N GLN A 101 -4.06 1.03 0.74
CA GLN A 101 -4.32 0.71 2.15
C GLN A 101 -4.59 -0.78 2.38
N GLU A 102 -5.31 -1.44 1.47
CA GLU A 102 -5.58 -2.86 1.60
C GLU A 102 -4.33 -3.71 1.33
N ASN A 103 -3.56 -3.37 0.29
CA ASN A 103 -2.30 -4.04 -0.02
C ASN A 103 -1.29 -3.91 1.12
N ASP A 104 -1.20 -2.77 1.78
CA ASP A 104 -0.34 -2.59 2.96
C ASP A 104 -0.67 -3.61 4.06
N ARG A 105 -1.97 -3.79 4.36
CA ARG A 105 -2.44 -4.80 5.33
C ARG A 105 -2.07 -6.22 4.89
N LEU A 106 -2.27 -6.54 3.61
CA LEU A 106 -1.98 -7.86 3.06
C LEU A 106 -0.48 -8.16 3.11
N HIS A 107 0.36 -7.21 2.69
CA HIS A 107 1.81 -7.33 2.71
C HIS A 107 2.36 -7.48 4.12
N TYR A 108 1.83 -6.73 5.08
CA TYR A 108 2.18 -6.87 6.50
C TYR A 108 1.86 -8.28 7.02
N ASN A 109 0.66 -8.80 6.73
CA ASN A 109 0.26 -10.13 7.20
C ASN A 109 1.06 -11.24 6.51
N GLN A 110 1.34 -11.10 5.20
CA GLN A 110 2.17 -12.03 4.45
C GLN A 110 3.60 -12.08 5.01
N SER A 111 4.21 -10.93 5.29
CA SER A 111 5.58 -10.89 5.85
C SER A 111 5.64 -11.49 7.25
N ARG A 112 4.61 -11.31 8.08
CA ARG A 112 4.48 -11.99 9.37
C ARG A 112 4.36 -13.50 9.24
N ILE A 113 3.53 -13.99 8.31
CA ILE A 113 3.40 -15.43 8.04
C ILE A 113 4.74 -16.03 7.60
N GLU A 114 5.47 -15.33 6.73
CA GLU A 114 6.81 -15.77 6.32
C GLU A 114 7.79 -15.84 7.49
N GLY A 115 7.76 -14.87 8.41
CA GLY A 115 8.54 -14.88 9.65
C GLY A 115 8.22 -16.09 10.53
N LEU A 116 6.93 -16.31 10.80
CA LEU A 116 6.46 -17.44 11.61
C LEU A 116 6.81 -18.79 10.97
N ARG A 117 6.72 -18.91 9.64
CA ARG A 117 7.14 -20.13 8.90
C ARG A 117 8.63 -20.40 9.05
N ARG A 118 9.49 -19.37 9.07
CA ARG A 118 10.93 -19.54 9.33
C ARG A 118 11.19 -19.99 10.76
N ILE A 119 10.48 -19.45 11.74
CA ILE A 119 10.60 -19.88 13.15
C ILE A 119 10.13 -21.34 13.30
N LYS A 120 8.98 -21.70 12.73
CA LYS A 120 8.48 -23.09 12.71
C LYS A 120 9.54 -24.06 12.15
N ALA A 121 10.19 -23.68 11.04
CA ALA A 121 11.26 -24.46 10.43
C ALA A 121 12.50 -24.57 11.34
N ASN A 122 12.88 -23.49 12.01
CA ASN A 122 14.02 -23.47 12.94
C ASN A 122 13.77 -24.38 14.17
N LEU A 123 12.56 -24.34 14.71
CA LEU A 123 12.14 -25.18 15.84
C LEU A 123 11.87 -26.64 15.45
N ARG A 124 11.92 -26.97 14.15
CA ARG A 124 11.62 -28.31 13.62
C ARG A 124 10.26 -28.82 14.11
N CYS A 125 9.28 -27.92 14.18
CA CYS A 125 7.92 -28.31 14.50
C CYS A 125 7.39 -29.13 13.32
N HIS A 126 7.33 -30.44 13.51
CA HIS A 126 6.67 -31.37 12.61
C HIS A 126 5.25 -31.59 13.14
N GLU A 127 4.27 -31.48 12.26
CA GLU A 127 2.88 -31.82 12.54
C GLU A 127 2.70 -33.33 12.81
#